data_AF-X1PD38-F1
#
_entry.id   AF-X1PD38-F1
#
_cell.length_a   1.000
_cell.length_b   1.000
_cell.length_c   1.000
_cell.angle_alpha   90.00
_cell.angle_beta   90.00
_cell.angle_gamma   90.00
#
_symmetry.space_group_name_H-M   'P 1'
#
loop_
_entity.id
_entity.type
_entity.pdbx_description
1 polymer ?
#
loop_
_entity_poly.entity_id
_entity_poly.type
_entity_poly.pdbx_seq_one_letter_code
_entity_poly.pdbx_strand_id
1 'polypeptide(L)'
;GPRQRLSVIAVNISPLPDVTQDNFEIDEYCKKCKRCLNLCPVNAIYDEPIVKESGIVSRIDGEKCIEYFYKTMGCSVCIKECPFHKIGYKAMYYARL
;
A
#
# COMPACT_ATOMS: atom_id res chain seq x y z
N GLY A 1 -5.75 -6.17 2.98
CA GLY A 1 -5.61 -4.84 2.38
C GLY A 1 -4.80 -3.92 3.28
N PRO A 2 -4.74 -2.61 2.98
CA PRO A 2 -3.80 -1.67 3.62
C PRO A 2 -4.18 -1.24 5.05
N ARG A 3 -5.34 -1.66 5.59
CA ARG A 3 -5.74 -1.35 6.97
C ARG A 3 -5.05 -2.28 7.96
N GLN A 4 -3.73 -2.15 8.08
CA GLN A 4 -2.89 -2.92 8.99
C GLN A 4 -1.82 -1.99 9.58
N ARG A 5 -1.39 -2.26 10.80
CA ARG A 5 -0.19 -1.64 11.39
C ARG A 5 0.84 -2.75 11.56
N LEU A 6 2.02 -2.56 10.99
CA LEU A 6 3.10 -3.55 11.02
C LEU A 6 4.09 -3.18 12.13
N SER A 7 4.58 -4.20 12.82
CA SER A 7 5.69 -4.11 13.77
C SER A 7 6.63 -5.29 13.52
N VAL A 8 7.91 -5.13 13.84
CA VAL A 8 8.95 -6.10 13.54
C VAL A 8 9.73 -6.39 14.81
N ILE A 9 9.98 -7.67 15.07
CA ILE A 9 10.88 -8.15 16.13
C ILE A 9 12.06 -8.82 15.44
N ALA A 10 13.27 -8.33 15.67
CA ALA A 10 14.49 -8.94 15.18
C ALA A 10 15.00 -9.97 16.21
N VAL A 11 15.34 -11.17 15.75
CA VAL A 11 15.80 -12.30 16.56
C VAL A 11 17.03 -12.95 15.92
N ASN A 12 17.83 -13.63 16.71
CA ASN A 12 19.00 -14.42 16.26
C ASN A 12 18.76 -15.94 16.29
N ILE A 13 17.51 -16.37 16.52
CA ILE A 13 17.15 -17.80 16.53
C ILE A 13 17.27 -18.39 15.13
N SER A 14 17.72 -19.65 15.05
CA SER A 14 17.86 -20.42 13.82
C SER A 14 17.37 -21.85 14.03
N PRO A 15 16.64 -22.45 13.07
CA PRO A 15 16.22 -21.88 11.79
C PRO A 15 15.02 -20.93 11.93
N LEU A 16 14.84 -20.02 10.96
CA LEU A 16 13.59 -19.25 10.82
C LEU A 16 12.51 -20.10 10.13
N PRO A 17 11.21 -19.81 10.34
CA PRO A 17 10.13 -20.49 9.64
C PRO A 17 10.21 -20.31 8.12
N ASP A 18 9.77 -21.32 7.38
CA ASP A 18 9.61 -21.22 5.93
C ASP A 18 8.58 -20.15 5.56
N VAL A 19 8.90 -19.32 4.56
CA VAL A 19 8.02 -18.27 4.07
C VAL A 19 7.33 -18.73 2.79
N THR A 20 6.02 -18.90 2.84
CA THR A 20 5.18 -19.11 1.64
C THR A 20 4.56 -17.78 1.22
N GLN A 21 4.71 -17.41 -0.05
CA GLN A 21 4.13 -16.18 -0.59
C GLN A 21 3.09 -16.49 -1.66
N ASP A 22 1.84 -16.10 -1.39
CA ASP A 22 0.78 -16.09 -2.40
C ASP A 22 1.00 -14.92 -3.37
N ASN A 23 0.92 -15.17 -4.68
CA ASN A 23 0.97 -14.11 -5.69
C ASN A 23 -0.44 -13.67 -6.10
N PHE A 24 -0.89 -12.54 -5.55
CA PHE A 24 -2.22 -11.96 -5.86
C PHE A 24 -2.20 -10.89 -6.97
N GLU A 25 -1.07 -10.68 -7.67
CA GLU A 25 -0.94 -9.70 -8.77
C GLU A 25 -1.49 -8.30 -8.44
N ILE A 26 -1.19 -7.83 -7.23
CA ILE A 26 -1.73 -6.58 -6.67
C ILE A 26 -1.32 -5.37 -7.52
N ASP A 27 -0.11 -5.38 -8.09
CA ASP A 27 0.39 -4.31 -8.96
C ASP A 27 -0.51 -4.08 -10.17
N GLU A 28 -0.83 -5.16 -10.90
CA GLU A 28 -1.71 -5.12 -12.07
C GLU A 28 -3.10 -4.61 -11.71
N TYR A 29 -3.59 -4.91 -10.50
CA TYR A 29 -4.88 -4.39 -10.05
C TYR A 29 -4.79 -2.88 -9.82
N CYS A 30 -3.74 -2.43 -9.15
CA CYS A 30 -3.54 -1.02 -8.83
C CYS A 30 -3.41 -0.14 -10.09
N LYS A 31 -2.73 -0.62 -11.15
CA LYS A 31 -2.62 0.06 -12.46
C LYS A 31 -3.97 0.42 -13.07
N LYS A 32 -4.99 -0.44 -12.88
CA LYS A 32 -6.36 -0.22 -13.37
C LYS A 32 -7.23 0.56 -12.38
N CYS A 33 -7.09 0.28 -11.08
CA CYS A 33 -7.98 0.81 -10.05
C CYS A 33 -7.84 2.32 -9.84
N LYS A 34 -6.60 2.81 -9.66
CA LYS A 34 -6.24 4.23 -9.42
C LYS A 34 -7.06 5.00 -8.38
N ARG A 35 -7.87 4.33 -7.55
CA ARG A 35 -8.85 4.98 -6.66
C ARG A 35 -8.18 5.79 -5.54
N CYS A 36 -7.12 5.26 -4.92
CA CYS A 36 -6.37 6.01 -3.91
C CYS A 36 -5.67 7.23 -4.52
N LEU A 37 -5.18 7.11 -5.76
CA LEU A 37 -4.55 8.20 -6.50
C LEU A 37 -5.54 9.34 -6.74
N ASN A 38 -6.71 9.02 -7.30
CA ASN A 38 -7.74 10.02 -7.63
C ASN A 38 -8.37 10.70 -6.40
N LEU A 39 -8.34 10.06 -5.23
CA LEU A 39 -8.97 10.57 -4.01
C LEU A 39 -7.97 11.16 -3.01
N CYS A 40 -6.67 11.18 -3.33
CA CYS A 40 -5.66 11.77 -2.47
C CYS A 40 -5.88 13.30 -2.39
N PRO A 41 -6.12 13.89 -1.20
CA PRO A 41 -6.45 15.32 -1.09
C PRO A 41 -5.36 16.28 -1.57
N VAL A 42 -4.12 15.80 -1.64
CA VAL A 42 -2.93 16.60 -1.98
C VAL A 42 -2.13 16.00 -3.14
N ASN A 43 -2.71 15.07 -3.89
CA ASN A 43 -2.08 14.44 -5.05
C ASN A 43 -0.67 13.89 -4.75
N ALA A 44 -0.51 13.26 -3.58
CA ALA A 44 0.75 12.70 -3.12
C ALA A 44 1.02 11.29 -3.64
N ILE A 45 0.12 10.66 -4.40
CA ILE A 45 0.31 9.29 -4.90
C ILE A 45 0.73 9.37 -6.37
N TYR A 46 1.85 8.74 -6.71
CA TYR A 46 2.35 8.66 -8.08
C TYR A 46 1.54 7.62 -8.88
N ASP A 47 1.27 7.93 -10.15
CA ASP A 47 0.64 6.98 -11.07
C ASP A 47 1.58 5.81 -11.37
N GLU A 48 2.82 6.15 -11.70
CA GLU A 48 3.91 5.19 -11.85
C GLU A 48 4.84 5.24 -10.63
N PRO A 49 5.29 4.08 -10.12
CA PRO A 49 6.20 4.04 -8.99
C PRO A 49 7.57 4.63 -9.34
N ILE A 50 8.18 5.32 -8.37
CA ILE A 50 9.55 5.81 -8.45
C ILE A 50 10.48 4.78 -7.80
N VAL A 51 11.50 4.33 -8.53
CA VAL A 51 12.57 3.49 -7.99
C VAL A 51 13.68 4.41 -7.51
N LYS A 52 13.95 4.42 -6.20
CA LYS A 52 15.06 5.18 -5.61
C LYS A 52 16.39 4.48 -5.86
N GLU A 53 17.50 5.22 -5.76
CA GLU A 53 18.87 4.67 -5.87
C GLU A 53 19.12 3.51 -4.90
N SER A 54 18.46 3.52 -3.73
CA SER A 54 18.51 2.43 -2.75
C SER A 54 17.76 1.15 -3.16
N GLY A 55 17.12 1.13 -4.33
CA GLY A 55 16.23 0.06 -4.78
C GLY A 55 14.82 0.11 -4.18
N ILE A 56 14.55 1.04 -3.28
CA ILE A 56 13.22 1.20 -2.68
C ILE A 56 12.25 1.76 -3.71
N VAL A 57 11.17 1.00 -3.94
CA VAL A 57 10.05 1.42 -4.80
C VAL A 57 9.09 2.28 -3.98
N SER A 58 8.91 3.54 -4.36
CA SER A 58 8.02 4.50 -3.71
C SER A 58 6.84 4.85 -4.61
N ARG A 59 5.63 4.82 -4.05
CA ARG A 59 4.40 5.30 -4.73
C ARG A 59 3.81 6.56 -4.13
N ILE A 60 4.44 7.09 -3.08
CA ILE A 60 3.94 8.23 -2.32
C ILE A 60 5.04 9.28 -2.23
N ASP A 61 4.70 10.49 -2.62
CA ASP A 61 5.39 11.72 -2.26
C ASP A 61 5.22 11.97 -0.76
N GLY A 62 6.26 11.63 0.01
CA GLY A 62 6.24 11.72 1.46
C GLY A 62 6.06 13.15 1.96
N GLU A 63 6.62 14.14 1.26
CA GLU A 63 6.60 15.55 1.66
C GLU A 63 5.19 16.12 1.53
N LYS A 64 4.53 15.90 0.38
CA LYS A 64 3.13 16.31 0.19
C LYS A 64 2.20 15.62 1.18
N CYS A 65 2.40 14.32 1.39
CA CYS A 65 1.54 13.53 2.27
C CYS A 65 1.65 13.98 3.74
N ILE A 66 2.88 14.14 4.25
CA ILE A 66 3.11 14.41 5.67
C ILE A 66 2.63 15.80 6.08
N GLU A 67 2.77 16.81 5.21
CA GLU A 67 2.28 18.17 5.48
C GLU A 67 0.77 18.18 5.71
N TYR A 68 0.00 17.52 4.84
CA TYR A 68 -1.45 17.39 4.99
C TYR A 68 -1.83 16.54 6.20
N PHE A 69 -1.09 15.45 6.44
CA PHE A 69 -1.31 14.57 7.59
C PHE A 69 -1.20 15.33 8.91
N TYR A 70 -0.16 16.15 9.10
CA TYR A 70 -0.02 16.95 10.32
C TYR A 70 -1.11 18.01 10.45
N LYS A 71 -1.42 18.74 9.37
CA LYS A 71 -2.48 19.77 9.36
C LYS A 71 -3.85 19.23 9.76
N THR A 72 -4.13 17.96 9.44
CA THR A 72 -5.42 17.31 9.70
C THR A 72 -5.43 16.43 10.94
N MET A 73 -4.34 16.42 11.72
CA MET A 73 -4.15 15.49 12.86
C MET A 73 -4.32 14.02 12.45
N GLY A 74 -3.97 13.70 11.20
CA GLY A 74 -4.04 12.38 10.60
C GLY A 74 -4.79 12.37 9.28
N CYS A 75 -4.28 11.58 8.34
CA CYS A 75 -4.97 11.24 7.08
C CYS A 75 -4.93 9.72 6.87
N SER A 76 -5.95 9.18 6.21
CA SER A 76 -6.01 7.76 5.85
C SER A 76 -6.92 7.48 4.65
N VAL A 77 -7.16 8.49 3.80
CA VAL A 77 -8.09 8.37 2.66
C VAL A 77 -7.68 7.23 1.72
N CYS A 78 -6.39 7.09 1.42
CA CYS A 78 -5.87 5.99 0.60
C CYS A 78 -6.16 4.60 1.18
N ILE A 79 -6.17 4.46 2.52
CA ILE A 79 -6.51 3.22 3.21
C ILE A 79 -8.03 2.99 3.20
N LYS A 80 -8.81 4.03 3.51
CA LYS A 80 -10.28 4.00 3.55
C LYS A 80 -10.88 3.59 2.21
N GLU A 81 -10.35 4.14 1.12
CA GLU A 81 -10.91 3.97 -0.22
C GLU A 81 -10.36 2.75 -0.96
N CYS A 82 -9.36 2.06 -0.40
CA CYS A 82 -8.80 0.86 -1.02
C CYS A 82 -9.81 -0.32 -0.99
N PRO A 83 -10.17 -0.91 -2.15
CA PRO A 83 -11.09 -2.05 -2.20
C PRO A 83 -10.61 -3.27 -1.41
N PHE A 84 -9.30 -3.52 -1.39
CA PHE A 84 -8.68 -4.63 -0.64
C PHE A 84 -8.86 -4.52 0.87
N HIS A 85 -9.21 -3.35 1.40
CA HIS A 85 -9.55 -3.25 2.81
C HIS A 85 -10.97 -3.81 3.09
N LYS A 86 -11.95 -3.61 2.20
CA LYS A 86 -13.34 -4.00 2.44
C LYS A 86 -13.60 -5.50 2.26
N ILE A 87 -13.10 -6.08 1.18
CA ILE A 87 -13.47 -7.47 0.80
C ILE A 87 -12.29 -8.46 0.83
N GLY A 88 -11.07 -7.98 1.08
CA GLY A 88 -9.87 -8.82 1.19
C GLY A 88 -9.27 -9.26 -0.16
N TYR A 89 -8.07 -9.85 -0.13
CA TYR A 89 -7.31 -10.17 -1.34
C TYR A 89 -7.92 -11.30 -2.17
N LYS A 90 -8.38 -12.39 -1.55
CA LYS A 90 -8.99 -13.53 -2.26
C LYS A 90 -10.25 -13.11 -3.01
N ALA A 91 -11.19 -12.43 -2.36
CA ALA A 91 -12.42 -11.98 -3.01
C ALA A 91 -12.14 -10.98 -4.15
N MET A 92 -11.22 -10.02 -3.93
CA MET A 92 -10.79 -9.09 -4.99
C MET A 92 -10.13 -9.80 -6.18
N TYR A 93 -9.35 -10.85 -5.92
CA TYR A 93 -8.65 -11.62 -6.96
C TYR A 93 -9.64 -12.44 -7.80
N TYR A 94 -10.60 -13.13 -7.17
CA TYR A 94 -11.60 -13.93 -7.89
C TYR A 94 -12.71 -13.10 -8.53
N ALA A 95 -13.05 -11.93 -7.99
CA ALA A 95 -14.00 -10.99 -8.63
C ALA A 95 -13.41 -10.27 -9.87
N ARG A 96 -12.17 -10.60 -10.22
CA ARG A 96 -11.49 -10.15 -11.44
C ARG A 96 -11.83 -11.05 -12.64
N LEU A 97 -12.48 -12.20 -12.39
CA LEU A 97 -13.20 -13.05 -13.34
C LEU A 97 -14.66 -12.59 -13.45
#